data_AF-A0A7K9SI83-F1
#
_entry.id   AF-A0A7K9SI83-F1
#
_cell.length_a   1.000
_cell.length_b   1.000
_cell.length_c   1.000
_cell.angle_alpha   90.00
_cell.angle_beta   90.00
_cell.angle_gamma   90.00
#
_symmetry.space_group_name_H-M   'P 1'
#
loop_
_entity.id
_entity.type
_entity.pdbx_description
1 polymer ?
#
loop_
_entity_poly.entity_id
_entity_poly.type
_entity_poly.pdbx_seq_one_letter_code
_entity_poly.pdbx_strand_id
1 'polypeptide(L)'
;SWNNAHKNAHMLIPTPDKDDDPVGVDYSHFTHLSVVPTRASPLPVLGWANREDVWKNMINKEETYVRDKLYMQRHPLLQPKMRTILLDWLMEVCEVYKLHRETFYLAQDFFDRFMATQQNVVKTLLQLIGISSLFIAAKLEEIYPPKLHQFAYVTDGACTEDEILSMELIIMKALNWNLNPLTVVSWLNVYMQVAYLNELYEVLLPQYPQQIFVQIAELLDLCVLDIGCLEYTYGVLAASALYHFSSSELMQKVSGYEWCEIEECVKWMVPFAMAIREVGSSKLKHFRGIAPEDLHNIQTHINSLDLLDKAQAKQAILAEQNRTSPFPTGVLTPPQSSKKQSS
;
A
#
# COMPACT_ATOMS: atom_id res chain seq x y z
N SER A 1 3.42 -34.13 -29.85
CA SER A 1 2.14 -33.63 -29.30
C SER A 1 2.35 -33.00 -27.91
N TRP A 2 3.27 -32.05 -27.80
CA TRP A 2 3.51 -31.27 -26.57
C TRP A 2 3.72 -29.82 -27.02
N ASN A 3 2.65 -29.03 -27.19
CA ASN A 3 2.78 -27.57 -27.43
C ASN A 3 1.46 -26.76 -27.34
N ASN A 4 0.40 -27.26 -26.70
CA ASN A 4 -0.89 -26.55 -26.64
C ASN A 4 -1.30 -26.06 -25.24
N ALA A 5 -0.47 -26.23 -24.20
CA ALA A 5 -0.84 -25.84 -22.84
C ALA A 5 -0.69 -24.32 -22.53
N HIS A 6 -0.02 -23.56 -23.41
CA HIS A 6 0.25 -22.12 -23.18
C HIS A 6 -0.68 -21.17 -23.94
N LYS A 7 -1.65 -21.67 -24.71
CA LYS A 7 -2.32 -20.83 -25.71
C LYS A 7 -3.42 -19.90 -25.22
N ASN A 8 -3.83 -19.96 -23.95
CA ASN A 8 -4.98 -19.17 -23.48
C ASN A 8 -4.92 -18.94 -21.96
N ALA A 9 -3.83 -18.35 -21.44
CA ALA A 9 -3.68 -18.14 -20.00
C ALA A 9 -4.82 -17.28 -19.41
N HIS A 10 -5.28 -16.26 -20.15
CA HIS A 10 -6.40 -15.39 -19.77
C HIS A 10 -7.76 -16.13 -19.66
N MET A 11 -7.94 -17.27 -20.35
CA MET A 11 -9.16 -18.08 -20.27
C MET A 11 -9.27 -18.90 -18.97
N LEU A 12 -8.20 -18.94 -18.16
CA LEU A 12 -8.20 -19.63 -16.87
C LEU A 12 -8.85 -18.78 -15.76
N ILE A 13 -9.14 -17.51 -16.03
CA ILE A 13 -9.85 -16.62 -15.11
C ILE A 13 -11.28 -16.47 -15.64
N PRO A 14 -12.31 -16.88 -14.87
CA PRO A 14 -13.69 -16.69 -15.27
C PRO A 14 -13.99 -15.20 -15.47
N THR A 15 -14.56 -14.84 -16.62
CA THR A 15 -15.19 -13.53 -16.78
C THR A 15 -16.56 -13.53 -16.11
N PRO A 16 -16.98 -12.44 -15.44
CA PRO A 16 -18.38 -12.30 -15.07
C PRO A 16 -19.19 -12.18 -16.36
N ASP A 17 -19.90 -13.25 -16.74
CA ASP A 17 -20.85 -13.21 -17.86
C ASP A 17 -22.06 -12.36 -17.47
N LYS A 18 -22.64 -11.69 -18.47
CA LYS A 18 -23.67 -10.63 -18.29
C LYS A 18 -25.08 -11.13 -17.93
N ASP A 19 -25.28 -12.43 -17.69
CA ASP A 19 -26.62 -13.02 -17.57
C ASP A 19 -26.85 -13.84 -16.29
N ASP A 20 -25.96 -13.78 -15.30
CA ASP A 20 -26.31 -14.18 -13.94
C ASP A 20 -26.65 -12.93 -13.14
N ASP A 21 -27.91 -12.85 -12.67
CA ASP A 21 -28.35 -11.89 -11.67
C ASP A 21 -27.25 -11.73 -10.60
N PRO A 22 -26.92 -10.50 -10.16
CA PRO A 22 -25.90 -10.33 -9.15
C PRO A 22 -26.34 -11.10 -7.93
N VAL A 23 -25.71 -12.25 -7.69
CA VAL A 23 -25.69 -12.88 -6.37
C VAL A 23 -25.04 -11.82 -5.52
N GLY A 24 -25.87 -11.04 -4.84
CA GLY A 24 -25.44 -10.01 -3.93
C GLY A 24 -24.46 -10.67 -3.00
N VAL A 25 -23.18 -10.36 -3.18
CA VAL A 25 -22.16 -10.76 -2.21
C VAL A 25 -22.57 -10.01 -0.96
N ASP A 26 -23.13 -10.75 -0.01
CA ASP A 26 -23.62 -10.18 1.22
C ASP A 26 -22.41 -9.76 2.05
N TYR A 27 -22.04 -8.49 1.93
CA TYR A 27 -21.02 -7.87 2.76
C TYR A 27 -21.52 -7.63 4.20
N SER A 28 -22.73 -8.06 4.57
CA SER A 28 -23.31 -7.85 5.91
C SER A 28 -22.51 -8.50 7.06
N HIS A 29 -21.57 -9.40 6.75
CA HIS A 29 -20.68 -9.98 7.75
C HIS A 29 -19.42 -9.15 8.05
N PHE A 30 -19.22 -8.03 7.36
CA PHE A 30 -18.12 -7.09 7.61
C PHE A 30 -18.61 -5.80 8.30
N THR A 31 -19.46 -5.93 9.32
CA THR A 31 -19.67 -4.84 10.27
C THR A 31 -18.53 -4.82 11.28
N HIS A 32 -17.39 -4.23 10.89
CA HIS A 32 -16.74 -3.37 11.87
C HIS A 32 -17.70 -2.20 12.05
N LEU A 33 -18.28 -2.08 13.25
CA LEU A 33 -18.91 -0.84 13.69
C LEU A 33 -17.81 0.24 13.71
N SER A 34 -17.50 0.84 12.57
CA SER A 34 -16.74 2.08 12.51
C SER A 34 -17.68 3.19 12.96
N VAL A 35 -17.71 3.43 14.26
CA VAL A 35 -18.09 4.74 14.78
C VAL A 35 -17.14 5.71 14.09
N VAL A 36 -17.62 6.47 13.11
CA VAL A 36 -16.85 7.49 12.40
C VAL A 36 -16.23 8.40 13.46
N PRO A 37 -14.91 8.36 13.69
CA PRO A 37 -14.28 9.46 14.38
C PRO A 37 -14.46 10.63 13.41
N THR A 38 -15.11 11.70 13.83
CA THR A 38 -15.06 12.97 13.11
C THR A 38 -13.62 13.47 13.18
N ARG A 39 -12.75 12.88 12.36
CA ARG A 39 -11.34 13.21 12.22
C ARG A 39 -11.26 14.67 11.78
N ALA A 40 -10.62 15.50 12.59
CA ALA A 40 -10.46 16.90 12.25
C ALA A 40 -9.70 17.01 10.91
N SER A 41 -10.17 17.86 10.01
CA SER A 41 -9.52 18.08 8.71
C SER A 41 -8.15 18.74 8.92
N PRO A 42 -7.04 18.11 8.52
CA PRO A 42 -5.71 18.74 8.55
C PRO A 42 -5.53 19.74 7.40
N LEU A 43 -6.42 19.73 6.41
CA LEU A 43 -6.35 20.64 5.27
C LEU A 43 -6.51 22.10 5.72
N PRO A 44 -5.78 23.04 5.10
CA PRO A 44 -6.02 24.46 5.30
C PRO A 44 -7.33 24.89 4.62
N VAL A 45 -7.67 26.17 4.73
CA VAL A 45 -8.75 26.75 3.91
C VAL A 45 -8.34 26.65 2.45
N LEU A 46 -9.23 26.10 1.61
CA LEU A 46 -8.97 25.88 0.19
C LEU A 46 -9.67 26.97 -0.65
N GLY A 47 -8.99 27.44 -1.69
CA GLY A 47 -9.56 28.45 -2.61
C GLY A 47 -10.60 27.90 -3.60
N TRP A 48 -10.64 26.57 -3.80
CA TRP A 48 -11.45 25.91 -4.83
C TRP A 48 -12.62 25.08 -4.28
N ALA A 49 -12.68 24.83 -2.96
CA ALA A 49 -13.72 24.02 -2.33
C ALA A 49 -13.78 24.24 -0.81
N ASN A 50 -14.82 23.73 -0.15
CA ASN A 50 -14.83 23.63 1.30
C ASN A 50 -13.87 22.52 1.77
N ARG A 51 -12.99 22.82 2.72
CA ARG A 51 -11.94 21.89 3.17
C ARG A 51 -12.50 20.67 3.91
N GLU A 52 -13.55 20.86 4.69
CA GLU A 52 -14.21 19.78 5.43
C GLU A 52 -14.90 18.80 4.48
N ASP A 53 -15.55 19.31 3.43
CA ASP A 53 -16.18 18.49 2.39
C ASP A 53 -15.13 17.71 1.57
N VAL A 54 -14.03 18.36 1.16
CA VAL A 54 -12.93 17.69 0.46
C VAL A 54 -12.34 16.58 1.31
N TRP A 55 -12.01 16.88 2.57
CA TRP A 55 -11.44 15.89 3.49
C TRP A 55 -12.41 14.73 3.73
N LYS A 56 -13.69 15.03 3.99
CA LYS A 56 -14.73 14.01 4.17
C LYS A 56 -14.88 13.12 2.94
N ASN A 57 -14.84 13.70 1.74
CA ASN A 57 -14.88 12.93 0.50
C ASN A 57 -13.67 12.01 0.36
N MET A 58 -12.47 12.47 0.74
CA MET A 58 -11.27 11.63 0.74
C MET A 58 -11.40 10.43 1.71
N ILE A 59 -11.87 10.67 2.93
CA ILE A 59 -12.08 9.61 3.94
C ILE A 59 -13.15 8.62 3.47
N ASN A 60 -14.31 9.11 3.02
CA ASN A 60 -15.38 8.24 2.51
C ASN A 60 -14.92 7.41 1.31
N LYS A 61 -14.04 7.97 0.46
CA LYS A 61 -13.46 7.26 -0.69
C LYS A 61 -12.51 6.15 -0.27
N GLU A 62 -11.82 6.28 0.86
CA GLU A 62 -11.02 5.18 1.41
C GLU A 62 -11.91 4.00 1.86
N GLU A 63 -13.09 4.28 2.42
CA GLU A 63 -14.06 3.27 2.85
C GLU A 63 -14.70 2.49 1.69
N THR A 64 -14.88 3.12 0.53
CA THR A 64 -15.44 2.44 -0.66
C THR A 64 -14.43 1.50 -1.33
N TYR A 65 -13.13 1.68 -1.06
CA TYR A 65 -12.05 0.86 -1.62
C TYR A 65 -11.55 -0.17 -0.59
N VAL A 66 -12.36 -1.21 -0.38
CA VAL A 66 -12.03 -2.29 0.58
C VAL A 66 -10.90 -3.17 0.05
N ARG A 67 -9.98 -3.52 0.95
CA ARG A 67 -8.83 -4.40 0.68
C ARG A 67 -8.86 -5.57 1.66
N ASP A 68 -8.78 -6.79 1.15
CA ASP A 68 -8.91 -8.01 1.95
C ASP A 68 -7.54 -8.64 2.19
N LYS A 69 -6.95 -8.45 3.38
CA LYS A 69 -5.65 -9.08 3.72
C LYS A 69 -5.67 -10.61 3.63
N LEU A 70 -6.86 -11.23 3.71
CA LEU A 70 -7.04 -12.68 3.68
C LEU A 70 -7.33 -13.21 2.27
N TYR A 71 -7.31 -12.36 1.22
CA TYR A 71 -7.63 -12.82 -0.13
C TYR A 71 -6.74 -13.99 -0.58
N MET A 72 -5.50 -14.07 -0.09
CA MET A 72 -4.58 -15.18 -0.38
C MET A 72 -5.15 -16.55 0.02
N GLN A 73 -6.06 -16.63 1.00
CA GLN A 73 -6.73 -17.87 1.38
C GLN A 73 -7.65 -18.40 0.27
N ARG A 74 -8.11 -17.53 -0.65
CA ARG A 74 -8.88 -17.90 -1.85
C ARG A 74 -8.00 -18.51 -2.96
N HIS A 75 -6.68 -18.50 -2.79
CA HIS A 75 -5.71 -19.00 -3.75
C HIS A 75 -4.73 -19.99 -3.09
N PRO A 76 -5.15 -21.23 -2.77
CA PRO A 76 -4.32 -22.20 -2.05
C PRO A 76 -3.00 -22.58 -2.75
N LEU A 77 -2.89 -22.31 -4.04
CA LEU A 77 -1.69 -22.57 -4.85
C LEU A 77 -0.67 -21.41 -4.81
N LEU A 78 -1.01 -20.30 -4.17
CA LEU A 78 -0.16 -19.12 -4.05
C LEU A 78 0.37 -18.96 -2.63
N GLN A 79 1.54 -18.34 -2.54
CA GLN A 79 2.18 -17.96 -1.27
C GLN A 79 2.35 -16.45 -1.24
N PRO A 80 2.29 -15.79 -0.06
CA PRO A 80 2.51 -14.35 0.06
C PRO A 80 3.80 -13.85 -0.60
N LYS A 81 4.88 -14.64 -0.51
CA LYS A 81 6.17 -14.33 -1.17
C LYS A 81 6.07 -14.20 -2.69
N MET A 82 5.10 -14.84 -3.34
CA MET A 82 4.88 -14.67 -4.80
C MET A 82 4.34 -13.29 -5.14
N ARG A 83 3.45 -12.72 -4.30
CA ARG A 83 3.01 -11.31 -4.42
C ARG A 83 4.19 -10.37 -4.19
N THR A 84 4.98 -10.60 -3.15
CA THR A 84 6.19 -9.83 -2.85
C THR A 84 7.13 -9.77 -4.07
N ILE A 85 7.46 -10.91 -4.68
CA ILE A 85 8.34 -10.95 -5.85
C ILE A 85 7.72 -10.22 -7.05
N LEU A 86 6.39 -10.35 -7.25
CA LEU A 86 5.70 -9.65 -8.32
C LEU A 86 5.75 -8.13 -8.13
N LEU A 87 5.41 -7.63 -6.93
CA LEU A 87 5.39 -6.20 -6.65
C LEU A 87 6.78 -5.58 -6.72
N ASP A 88 7.81 -6.28 -6.21
CA ASP A 88 9.21 -5.86 -6.32
C ASP A 88 9.63 -5.72 -7.80
N TRP A 89 9.30 -6.72 -8.62
CA TRP A 89 9.55 -6.65 -10.07
C TRP A 89 8.78 -5.50 -10.75
N LEU A 90 7.52 -5.24 -10.36
CA LEU A 90 6.78 -4.10 -10.90
C LEU A 90 7.43 -2.75 -10.55
N MET A 91 8.01 -2.59 -9.35
CA MET A 91 8.79 -1.38 -9.01
C MET A 91 10.01 -1.23 -9.92
N GLU A 92 10.73 -2.32 -10.22
CA GLU A 92 11.86 -2.31 -11.15
C GLU A 92 11.42 -1.89 -12.56
N VAL A 93 10.32 -2.46 -13.06
CA VAL A 93 9.72 -2.08 -14.35
C VAL A 93 9.35 -0.58 -14.36
N CYS A 94 8.77 -0.07 -13.26
CA CYS A 94 8.44 1.35 -13.14
C CYS A 94 9.68 2.23 -13.18
N GLU A 95 10.77 1.87 -12.50
CA GLU A 95 12.03 2.63 -12.56
C GLU A 95 12.62 2.63 -13.98
N VAL A 96 12.64 1.48 -14.66
CA VAL A 96 13.15 1.34 -16.04
C VAL A 96 12.40 2.25 -17.01
N TYR A 97 11.07 2.30 -16.89
CA TYR A 97 10.22 3.16 -17.73
C TYR A 97 10.04 4.58 -17.17
N LYS A 98 10.62 4.90 -16.01
CA LYS A 98 10.48 6.18 -15.29
C LYS A 98 9.02 6.55 -15.04
N LEU A 99 8.23 5.56 -14.63
CA LEU A 99 6.84 5.77 -14.24
C LEU A 99 6.76 6.43 -12.86
N HIS A 100 5.67 7.14 -12.62
CA HIS A 100 5.41 7.74 -11.33
C HIS A 100 5.17 6.67 -10.25
N ARG A 101 5.48 7.01 -8.99
CA ARG A 101 5.11 6.21 -7.81
C ARG A 101 3.61 5.97 -7.78
N GLU A 102 2.82 6.98 -8.10
CA GLU A 102 1.35 6.86 -8.18
C GLU A 102 0.93 5.72 -9.11
N THR A 103 1.54 5.61 -10.30
CA THR A 103 1.32 4.52 -11.25
C THR A 103 1.61 3.14 -10.65
N PHE A 104 2.72 2.99 -9.91
CA PHE A 104 3.03 1.74 -9.21
C PHE A 104 1.99 1.41 -8.14
N TYR A 105 1.63 2.37 -7.29
CA TYR A 105 0.68 2.14 -6.21
C TYR A 105 -0.76 1.91 -6.72
N LEU A 106 -1.15 2.51 -7.85
CA LEU A 106 -2.38 2.16 -8.55
C LEU A 106 -2.34 0.70 -9.04
N ALA A 107 -1.22 0.28 -9.64
CA ALA A 107 -1.05 -1.10 -10.09
C ALA A 107 -1.12 -2.11 -8.93
N GLN A 108 -0.48 -1.81 -7.80
CA GLN A 108 -0.53 -2.61 -6.59
C GLN A 108 -1.96 -2.70 -6.03
N ASP A 109 -2.68 -1.57 -5.97
CA ASP A 109 -4.08 -1.53 -5.54
C ASP A 109 -5.00 -2.36 -6.44
N PHE A 110 -4.85 -2.21 -7.76
CA PHE A 110 -5.62 -2.98 -8.73
C PHE A 110 -5.32 -4.47 -8.62
N PHE A 111 -4.05 -4.85 -8.47
CA PHE A 111 -3.65 -6.24 -8.28
C PHE A 111 -4.32 -6.84 -7.04
N ASP A 112 -4.16 -6.23 -5.86
CA ASP A 112 -4.67 -6.81 -4.62
C ASP A 112 -6.21 -6.88 -4.57
N ARG A 113 -6.89 -5.82 -5.02
CA ARG A 113 -8.36 -5.82 -5.10
C ARG A 113 -8.87 -6.79 -6.15
N PHE A 114 -8.18 -6.92 -7.28
CA PHE A 114 -8.55 -7.90 -8.30
C PHE A 114 -8.41 -9.31 -7.74
N MET A 115 -7.29 -9.65 -7.10
CA MET A 115 -7.09 -10.96 -6.48
C MET A 115 -8.18 -11.29 -5.46
N ALA A 116 -8.66 -10.31 -4.68
CA ALA A 116 -9.79 -10.49 -3.76
C ALA A 116 -11.12 -10.89 -4.43
N THR A 117 -11.31 -10.56 -5.72
CA THR A 117 -12.49 -10.97 -6.51
C THR A 117 -12.35 -12.36 -7.12
N GLN A 118 -11.13 -12.89 -7.21
CA GLN A 118 -10.83 -14.15 -7.90
C GLN A 118 -10.74 -15.34 -6.94
N GLN A 119 -10.70 -16.55 -7.50
CA GLN A 119 -10.44 -17.79 -6.76
C GLN A 119 -9.45 -18.66 -7.52
N ASN A 120 -8.62 -19.42 -6.79
CA ASN A 120 -7.72 -20.45 -7.33
C ASN A 120 -6.77 -19.99 -8.47
N VAL A 121 -6.34 -18.72 -8.45
CA VAL A 121 -5.33 -18.20 -9.39
C VAL A 121 -4.03 -19.00 -9.24
N VAL A 122 -3.44 -19.38 -10.37
CA VAL A 122 -2.17 -20.12 -10.43
C VAL A 122 -0.98 -19.18 -10.60
N LYS A 123 0.19 -19.60 -10.11
CA LYS A 123 1.43 -18.80 -10.12
C LYS A 123 1.78 -18.21 -11.50
N THR A 124 1.55 -18.97 -12.57
CA THR A 124 1.90 -18.55 -13.95
C THR A 124 1.07 -17.36 -14.44
N LEU A 125 -0.05 -17.03 -13.80
CA LEU A 125 -0.89 -15.88 -14.17
C LEU A 125 -0.45 -14.58 -13.48
N LEU A 126 0.37 -14.65 -12.43
CA LEU A 126 0.73 -13.48 -11.63
C LEU A 126 1.40 -12.39 -12.45
N GLN A 127 2.32 -12.76 -13.35
CA GLN A 127 3.01 -11.78 -14.19
C GLN A 127 2.04 -11.10 -15.16
N LEU A 128 1.10 -11.86 -15.76
CA LEU A 128 0.07 -11.32 -16.64
C LEU A 128 -0.87 -10.35 -15.89
N ILE A 129 -1.34 -10.73 -14.71
CA ILE A 129 -2.21 -9.88 -13.88
C ILE A 129 -1.46 -8.60 -13.46
N GLY A 130 -0.22 -8.75 -12.97
CA GLY A 130 0.59 -7.63 -12.52
C GLY A 130 0.92 -6.63 -13.62
N ILE A 131 1.41 -7.11 -14.77
CA ILE A 131 1.78 -6.23 -15.88
C ILE A 131 0.55 -5.55 -16.51
N SER A 132 -0.60 -6.23 -16.52
CA SER A 132 -1.86 -5.65 -17.01
C SER A 132 -2.42 -4.62 -16.03
N SER A 133 -2.28 -4.85 -14.72
CA SER A 133 -2.61 -3.85 -13.68
C SER A 133 -1.77 -2.59 -13.85
N LEU A 134 -0.46 -2.76 -14.12
CA LEU A 134 0.45 -1.65 -14.41
C LEU A 134 0.13 -0.94 -15.73
N PHE A 135 -0.29 -1.69 -16.76
CA PHE A 135 -0.73 -1.10 -18.02
C PHE A 135 -1.99 -0.23 -17.87
N ILE A 136 -2.96 -0.67 -17.06
CA ILE A 136 -4.13 0.15 -16.72
C ILE A 136 -3.71 1.41 -15.97
N ALA A 137 -2.90 1.27 -14.92
CA ALA A 137 -2.43 2.38 -14.10
C ALA A 137 -1.67 3.42 -14.93
N ALA A 138 -0.75 2.99 -15.80
CA ALA A 138 0.03 3.90 -16.62
C ALA A 138 -0.85 4.70 -17.59
N LYS A 139 -1.90 4.09 -18.16
CA LYS A 139 -2.85 4.81 -19.03
C LYS A 139 -3.70 5.84 -18.27
N LEU A 140 -3.88 5.68 -16.97
CA LEU A 140 -4.63 6.62 -16.13
C LEU A 140 -3.78 7.80 -15.67
N GLU A 141 -2.53 7.53 -15.30
CA GLU A 141 -1.69 8.50 -14.59
C GLU A 141 -0.66 9.20 -15.49
N GLU A 142 -0.08 8.49 -16.47
CA GLU A 142 1.02 9.03 -17.26
C GLU A 142 0.52 9.91 -18.42
N ILE A 143 1.19 11.03 -18.66
CA ILE A 143 0.91 11.87 -19.85
C ILE A 143 1.22 11.08 -21.14
N TYR A 144 2.33 10.34 -21.13
CA TYR A 144 2.80 9.52 -22.25
C TYR A 144 3.16 8.11 -21.76
N PRO A 145 2.17 7.23 -21.53
CA PRO A 145 2.45 5.88 -21.04
C PRO A 145 3.24 5.05 -22.06
N PRO A 146 4.06 4.07 -21.61
CA PRO A 146 4.66 3.09 -22.50
C PRO A 146 3.58 2.39 -23.34
N LYS A 147 3.93 2.04 -24.57
CA LYS A 147 3.02 1.34 -25.48
C LYS A 147 2.86 -0.12 -25.08
N LEU A 148 1.77 -0.75 -25.51
CA LEU A 148 1.43 -2.14 -25.23
C LEU A 148 2.61 -3.10 -25.51
N HIS A 149 3.27 -2.97 -26.66
CA HIS A 149 4.44 -3.80 -27.01
C HIS A 149 5.61 -3.65 -26.02
N GLN A 150 5.77 -2.50 -25.34
CA GLN A 150 6.81 -2.31 -24.33
C GLN A 150 6.47 -3.08 -23.05
N PHE A 151 5.18 -3.08 -22.65
CA PHE A 151 4.69 -3.91 -21.55
C PHE A 151 4.79 -5.41 -21.85
N ALA A 152 4.51 -5.84 -23.08
CA ALA A 152 4.74 -7.24 -23.47
C ALA A 152 6.24 -7.58 -23.48
N TYR A 153 7.08 -6.69 -24.02
CA TYR A 153 8.52 -6.88 -24.11
C TYR A 153 9.18 -7.08 -22.74
N VAL A 154 8.81 -6.30 -21.72
CA VAL A 154 9.42 -6.41 -20.39
C VAL A 154 9.09 -7.72 -19.66
N THR A 155 8.11 -8.48 -20.15
CA THR A 155 7.81 -9.83 -19.65
C THR A 155 8.70 -10.93 -20.23
N ASP A 156 9.67 -10.58 -21.09
CA ASP A 156 10.56 -11.52 -21.77
C ASP A 156 9.80 -12.64 -22.52
N GLY A 157 8.70 -12.25 -23.17
CA GLY A 157 7.86 -13.16 -23.96
C GLY A 157 6.88 -14.02 -23.16
N ALA A 158 6.82 -13.86 -21.82
CA ALA A 158 5.89 -14.60 -20.99
C ALA A 158 4.43 -14.14 -21.12
N CYS A 159 4.20 -12.89 -21.54
CA CYS A 159 2.88 -12.32 -21.80
C CYS A 159 2.85 -11.68 -23.19
N THR A 160 1.84 -12.03 -23.97
CA THR A 160 1.59 -11.42 -25.30
C THR A 160 0.74 -10.15 -25.20
N GLU A 161 0.79 -9.31 -26.24
CA GLU A 161 -0.03 -8.10 -26.32
C GLU A 161 -1.54 -8.40 -26.20
N ASP A 162 -2.01 -9.46 -26.86
CA ASP A 162 -3.43 -9.87 -26.81
C ASP A 162 -3.86 -10.37 -25.43
N GLU A 163 -2.96 -11.06 -24.71
CA GLU A 163 -3.23 -11.49 -23.33
C GLU A 163 -3.34 -10.29 -22.39
N ILE A 164 -2.48 -9.28 -22.56
CA ILE A 164 -2.54 -8.05 -21.76
C ILE A 164 -3.84 -7.29 -22.05
N LEU A 165 -4.24 -7.17 -23.32
CA LEU A 165 -5.52 -6.55 -23.72
C LEU A 165 -6.74 -7.30 -23.16
N SER A 166 -6.67 -8.64 -23.14
CA SER A 166 -7.75 -9.45 -22.57
C SER A 166 -7.80 -9.28 -21.05
N MET A 167 -6.65 -9.35 -20.39
CA MET A 167 -6.54 -9.24 -18.94
C MET A 167 -6.94 -7.86 -18.42
N GLU A 168 -6.62 -6.77 -19.13
CA GLU A 168 -7.04 -5.43 -18.68
C GLU A 168 -8.57 -5.33 -18.58
N LEU A 169 -9.30 -5.90 -19.54
CA LEU A 169 -10.77 -5.88 -19.54
C LEU A 169 -11.32 -6.74 -18.39
N ILE A 170 -10.69 -7.88 -18.11
CA ILE A 170 -11.06 -8.75 -16.99
C ILE A 170 -10.88 -8.00 -15.66
N ILE A 171 -9.72 -7.37 -15.45
CA ILE A 171 -9.43 -6.59 -14.25
C ILE A 171 -10.43 -5.44 -14.09
N MET A 172 -10.60 -4.60 -15.12
CA MET A 172 -11.48 -3.42 -15.02
C MET A 172 -12.94 -3.80 -14.77
N LYS A 173 -13.43 -4.88 -15.39
CA LYS A 173 -14.79 -5.39 -15.14
C LYS A 173 -14.94 -5.96 -13.73
N ALA A 174 -14.00 -6.79 -13.28
CA ALA A 174 -14.03 -7.36 -11.93
C ALA A 174 -13.97 -6.28 -10.84
N LEU A 175 -13.27 -5.18 -11.09
CA LEU A 175 -13.22 -4.01 -10.21
C LEU A 175 -14.40 -3.05 -10.37
N ASN A 176 -15.40 -3.37 -11.21
CA ASN A 176 -16.54 -2.50 -11.52
C ASN A 176 -16.13 -1.09 -11.96
N TRP A 177 -15.01 -0.97 -12.70
CA TRP A 177 -14.43 0.30 -13.13
C TRP A 177 -14.06 1.28 -11.99
N ASN A 178 -14.01 0.80 -10.74
CA ASN A 178 -13.55 1.59 -9.60
C ASN A 178 -12.02 1.67 -9.62
N LEU A 179 -11.47 2.54 -10.48
CA LEU A 179 -10.03 2.62 -10.80
C LEU A 179 -9.32 3.86 -10.24
N ASN A 180 -10.01 4.67 -9.44
CA ASN A 180 -9.45 5.88 -8.84
C ASN A 180 -9.42 5.75 -7.30
N PRO A 181 -8.61 4.87 -6.69
CA PRO A 181 -8.41 4.85 -5.23
C PRO A 181 -7.67 6.11 -4.76
N LEU A 182 -7.66 6.38 -3.45
CA LEU A 182 -6.55 7.13 -2.84
C LEU A 182 -5.46 6.12 -2.49
N THR A 183 -4.31 6.20 -3.16
CA THR A 183 -3.17 5.30 -2.94
C THR A 183 -2.38 5.66 -1.68
N VAL A 184 -1.52 4.74 -1.22
CA VAL A 184 -0.61 5.00 -0.08
C VAL A 184 0.28 6.22 -0.33
N VAL A 185 0.84 6.36 -1.54
CA VAL A 185 1.70 7.50 -1.87
C VAL A 185 0.92 8.79 -2.08
N SER A 186 -0.33 8.74 -2.57
CA SER A 186 -1.22 9.92 -2.62
C SER A 186 -1.47 10.52 -1.24
N TRP A 187 -1.63 9.67 -0.21
CA TRP A 187 -1.75 10.12 1.18
C TRP A 187 -0.44 10.75 1.70
N LEU A 188 0.71 10.14 1.38
CA LEU A 188 2.01 10.73 1.72
C LEU A 188 2.18 12.13 1.09
N ASN A 189 1.79 12.31 -0.18
CA ASN A 189 1.81 13.60 -0.86
C ASN A 189 1.00 14.66 -0.10
N VAL A 190 -0.23 14.32 0.32
CA VAL A 190 -1.09 15.21 1.10
C VAL A 190 -0.43 15.58 2.43
N TYR A 191 0.08 14.60 3.17
CA TYR A 191 0.69 14.83 4.48
C TYR A 191 1.97 15.67 4.38
N MET A 192 2.81 15.41 3.38
CA MET A 192 4.02 16.19 3.12
C MET A 192 3.68 17.63 2.71
N GLN A 193 2.66 17.82 1.89
CA GLN A 193 2.23 19.17 1.51
C GLN A 193 1.72 19.97 2.72
N VAL A 194 0.92 19.36 3.60
CA VAL A 194 0.45 20.02 4.83
C VAL A 194 1.60 20.28 5.81
N ALA A 195 2.60 19.40 5.86
CA ALA A 195 3.79 19.56 6.72
C ALA A 195 4.60 20.82 6.39
N TYR A 196 4.73 21.13 5.09
CA TYR A 196 5.57 22.23 4.57
C TYR A 196 4.77 23.43 4.06
N LEU A 197 3.49 23.49 4.40
CA LEU A 197 2.61 24.57 3.97
C LEU A 197 3.08 25.92 4.52
N ASN A 198 3.17 26.93 3.65
CA ASN A 198 3.49 28.31 4.02
C ASN A 198 2.22 29.15 4.28
N GLU A 199 2.42 30.43 4.63
CA GLU A 199 1.33 31.38 4.95
C GLU A 199 0.40 31.67 3.75
N LEU A 200 0.79 31.31 2.52
CA LEU A 200 -0.03 31.48 1.32
C LEU A 200 -1.04 30.34 1.14
N TYR A 201 -0.96 29.29 1.96
CA TYR A 201 -1.89 28.16 2.02
C TYR A 201 -2.16 27.46 0.66
N GLU A 202 -1.19 27.48 -0.26
CA GLU A 202 -1.34 26.89 -1.59
C GLU A 202 -1.03 25.39 -1.56
N VAL A 203 -2.08 24.55 -1.42
CA VAL A 203 -1.96 23.09 -1.31
C VAL A 203 -1.66 22.41 -2.66
N LEU A 204 -1.99 23.03 -3.80
CA LEU A 204 -1.86 22.37 -5.11
C LEU A 204 -0.47 22.50 -5.74
N LEU A 205 0.40 23.36 -5.20
CA LEU A 205 1.78 23.49 -5.66
C LEU A 205 2.72 22.73 -4.72
N PRO A 206 3.40 21.66 -5.17
CA PRO A 206 4.30 20.88 -4.34
C PRO A 206 5.41 21.74 -3.74
N GLN A 207 5.50 21.78 -2.41
CA GLN A 207 6.39 22.69 -1.67
C GLN A 207 7.21 21.99 -0.57
N TYR A 208 7.41 20.68 -0.67
CA TYR A 208 8.12 19.88 0.33
C TYR A 208 9.50 19.39 -0.16
N PRO A 209 10.45 19.10 0.75
CA PRO A 209 11.77 18.59 0.38
C PRO A 209 11.69 17.19 -0.24
N GLN A 210 12.06 17.12 -1.53
CA GLN A 210 12.10 15.90 -2.33
C GLN A 210 12.87 14.74 -1.67
N GLN A 211 14.01 15.04 -1.05
CA GLN A 211 14.85 14.03 -0.41
C GLN A 211 14.13 13.37 0.78
N ILE A 212 13.34 14.09 1.55
CA ILE A 212 12.61 13.53 2.70
C ILE A 212 11.46 12.67 2.20
N PHE A 213 10.75 13.14 1.17
CA PHE A 213 9.68 12.37 0.53
C PHE A 213 10.16 10.98 0.08
N VAL A 214 11.29 10.93 -0.64
CA VAL A 214 11.86 9.66 -1.13
C VAL A 214 12.21 8.70 0.00
N GLN A 215 12.71 9.19 1.15
CA GLN A 215 13.07 8.34 2.28
C GLN A 215 11.83 7.72 2.96
N ILE A 216 10.74 8.47 3.05
CA ILE A 216 9.48 7.96 3.60
C ILE A 216 8.82 6.99 2.60
N ALA A 217 8.84 7.34 1.31
CA ALA A 217 8.33 6.46 0.24
C ALA A 217 9.09 5.12 0.19
N GLU A 218 10.40 5.11 0.40
CA GLU A 218 11.23 3.89 0.47
C GLU A 218 10.76 2.95 1.60
N LEU A 219 10.34 3.50 2.75
CA LEU A 219 9.73 2.70 3.82
C LEU A 219 8.38 2.13 3.41
N LEU A 220 7.54 2.94 2.75
CA LEU A 220 6.23 2.48 2.27
C LEU A 220 6.37 1.39 1.21
N ASP A 221 7.30 1.55 0.27
CA ASP A 221 7.63 0.57 -0.77
C ASP A 221 8.00 -0.77 -0.12
N LEU A 222 8.86 -0.76 0.90
CA LEU A 222 9.22 -1.97 1.64
C LEU A 222 8.02 -2.58 2.40
N CYS A 223 7.17 -1.74 2.99
CA CYS A 223 5.99 -2.19 3.74
C CYS A 223 4.94 -2.83 2.82
N VAL A 224 4.70 -2.29 1.63
CA VAL A 224 3.68 -2.83 0.71
C VAL A 224 4.06 -4.18 0.11
N LEU A 225 5.35 -4.56 0.17
CA LEU A 225 5.79 -5.91 -0.20
C LEU A 225 5.26 -6.99 0.76
N ASP A 226 5.04 -6.65 2.04
CA ASP A 226 4.43 -7.55 3.02
C ASP A 226 2.90 -7.45 2.96
N ILE A 227 2.22 -8.58 2.82
CA ILE A 227 0.76 -8.61 2.70
C ILE A 227 0.04 -8.13 3.98
N GLY A 228 0.72 -8.14 5.13
CA GLY A 228 0.20 -7.60 6.38
C GLY A 228 -0.14 -6.11 6.31
N CYS A 229 0.40 -5.37 5.34
CA CYS A 229 0.06 -3.96 5.14
C CYS A 229 -1.44 -3.74 4.89
N LEU A 230 -2.12 -4.72 4.28
CA LEU A 230 -3.54 -4.64 3.91
C LEU A 230 -4.49 -4.70 5.12
N GLU A 231 -3.96 -4.91 6.33
CA GLU A 231 -4.71 -4.75 7.58
C GLU A 231 -4.99 -3.28 7.92
N TYR A 232 -4.19 -2.37 7.39
CA TYR A 232 -4.26 -0.94 7.67
C TYR A 232 -4.79 -0.19 6.46
N THR A 233 -5.53 0.90 6.69
CA THR A 233 -5.90 1.78 5.58
C THR A 233 -4.67 2.46 5.01
N TYR A 234 -4.75 2.88 3.74
CA TYR A 234 -3.61 3.50 3.05
C TYR A 234 -3.20 4.82 3.72
N GLY A 235 -4.17 5.59 4.23
CA GLY A 235 -3.92 6.78 5.03
C GLY A 235 -3.17 6.47 6.32
N VAL A 236 -3.50 5.37 7.01
CA VAL A 236 -2.82 4.94 8.24
C VAL A 236 -1.39 4.47 7.95
N LEU A 237 -1.17 3.72 6.86
CA LEU A 237 0.18 3.32 6.42
C LEU A 237 1.07 4.54 6.17
N ALA A 238 0.59 5.49 5.38
CA ALA A 238 1.33 6.72 5.06
C ALA A 238 1.62 7.56 6.31
N ALA A 239 0.67 7.68 7.24
CA ALA A 239 0.85 8.44 8.49
C ALA A 239 1.86 7.76 9.42
N SER A 240 1.82 6.43 9.51
CA SER A 240 2.74 5.64 10.32
C SER A 240 4.17 5.69 9.79
N ALA A 241 4.34 5.66 8.45
CA ALA A 241 5.65 5.86 7.84
C ALA A 241 6.17 7.27 8.10
N LEU A 242 5.34 8.31 7.94
CA LEU A 242 5.73 9.68 8.27
C LEU A 242 6.16 9.81 9.73
N TYR A 243 5.46 9.18 10.67
CA TYR A 243 5.83 9.17 12.09
C TYR A 243 7.24 8.63 12.32
N HIS A 244 7.64 7.55 11.64
CA HIS A 244 8.99 6.97 11.76
C HIS A 244 10.12 7.91 11.27
N PHE A 245 9.80 8.98 10.55
CA PHE A 245 10.75 10.01 10.10
C PHE A 245 10.52 11.37 10.78
N SER A 246 9.57 11.47 11.71
CA SER A 246 9.20 12.72 12.35
C SER A 246 8.78 12.53 13.82
N SER A 247 7.63 13.07 14.21
CA SER A 247 7.11 13.02 15.58
C SER A 247 5.60 12.80 15.58
N SER A 248 5.05 12.45 16.75
CA SER A 248 3.60 12.26 16.92
C SER A 248 2.84 13.55 16.63
N GLU A 249 3.38 14.69 17.05
CA GLU A 249 2.76 16.01 16.88
C GLU A 249 2.67 16.39 15.40
N LEU A 250 3.72 16.13 14.62
CA LEU A 250 3.68 16.39 13.18
C LEU A 250 2.68 15.48 12.49
N MET A 251 2.72 14.17 12.77
CA MET A 251 1.79 13.19 12.20
C MET A 251 0.33 13.57 12.49
N GLN A 252 0.01 13.94 13.73
CA GLN A 252 -1.34 14.35 14.12
C GLN A 252 -1.74 15.66 13.42
N LYS A 253 -0.83 16.63 13.32
CA LYS A 253 -1.10 17.90 12.63
C LYS A 253 -1.45 17.72 11.16
N VAL A 254 -0.70 16.88 10.43
CA VAL A 254 -0.79 16.82 8.96
C VAL A 254 -1.78 15.78 8.47
N SER A 255 -2.06 14.79 9.31
CA SER A 255 -3.00 13.72 8.99
C SER A 255 -4.34 13.96 9.70
N GLY A 256 -4.32 14.40 10.96
CA GLY A 256 -5.51 14.46 11.81
C GLY A 256 -5.81 13.15 12.54
N TYR A 257 -4.98 12.10 12.39
CA TYR A 257 -5.11 10.88 13.20
C TYR A 257 -4.60 11.12 14.62
N GLU A 258 -5.28 10.54 15.60
CA GLU A 258 -4.79 10.39 16.96
C GLU A 258 -3.79 9.23 17.05
N TRP A 259 -2.91 9.27 18.06
CA TRP A 259 -1.90 8.21 18.27
C TRP A 259 -2.52 6.81 18.34
N CYS A 260 -3.64 6.65 19.05
CA CYS A 260 -4.31 5.36 19.21
C CYS A 260 -4.82 4.77 17.89
N GLU A 261 -5.08 5.59 16.87
CA GLU A 261 -5.54 5.14 15.56
C GLU A 261 -4.40 4.59 14.69
N ILE A 262 -3.15 5.01 14.94
CA ILE A 262 -1.98 4.57 14.18
C ILE A 262 -1.04 3.65 14.95
N GLU A 263 -1.20 3.53 16.27
CA GLU A 263 -0.26 2.84 17.17
C GLU A 263 0.09 1.42 16.70
N GLU A 264 -0.92 0.63 16.33
CA GLU A 264 -0.72 -0.75 15.89
C GLU A 264 0.04 -0.81 14.55
N CYS A 265 -0.27 0.10 13.62
CA CYS A 265 0.45 0.20 12.35
C CYS A 265 1.91 0.64 12.57
N VAL A 266 2.15 1.62 13.45
CA VAL A 266 3.49 2.06 13.82
C VAL A 266 4.30 0.90 14.40
N LYS A 267 3.73 0.12 15.33
CA LYS A 267 4.36 -1.07 15.91
C LYS A 267 4.67 -2.13 14.86
N TRP A 268 3.71 -2.43 13.99
CA TRP A 268 3.91 -3.37 12.87
C TRP A 268 5.01 -2.90 11.92
N MET A 269 5.15 -1.59 11.71
CA MET A 269 6.14 -0.99 10.81
C MET A 269 7.56 -0.90 11.40
N VAL A 270 7.75 -1.08 12.71
CA VAL A 270 9.06 -1.02 13.39
C VAL A 270 10.15 -1.88 12.72
N PRO A 271 9.93 -3.17 12.41
CA PRO A 271 10.97 -4.01 11.83
C PRO A 271 11.45 -3.52 10.45
N PHE A 272 10.53 -2.99 9.65
CA PHE A 272 10.79 -2.43 8.33
C PHE A 272 11.58 -1.12 8.43
N ALA A 273 11.17 -0.22 9.34
CA ALA A 273 11.88 1.02 9.61
C ALA A 273 13.30 0.78 10.13
N MET A 274 13.49 -0.23 10.99
CA MET A 274 14.82 -0.64 11.46
C MET A 274 15.70 -1.18 10.32
N ALA A 275 15.16 -2.02 9.44
CA ALA A 275 15.90 -2.56 8.30
C ALA A 275 16.42 -1.45 7.37
N ILE A 276 15.60 -0.42 7.10
CA ILE A 276 16.01 0.75 6.31
C ILE A 276 17.07 1.58 7.03
N ARG A 277 16.88 1.84 8.34
CA ARG A 277 17.83 2.63 9.13
C ARG A 277 19.23 1.99 9.21
N GLU A 278 19.31 0.66 9.21
CA GLU A 278 20.59 -0.07 9.24
C GLU A 278 21.39 0.05 7.94
N VAL A 279 20.70 0.09 6.79
CA VAL A 279 21.36 0.27 5.48
C VAL A 279 21.61 1.76 5.19
N GLY A 280 20.80 2.65 5.78
CA GLY A 280 20.78 4.08 5.48
C GLY A 280 19.87 4.37 4.29
N SER A 281 19.16 5.49 4.35
CA SER A 281 18.17 5.82 3.33
C SER A 281 18.80 6.23 2.00
N SER A 282 18.09 5.95 0.91
CA SER A 282 18.52 6.26 -0.45
C SER A 282 18.57 7.78 -0.70
N LYS A 283 19.48 8.18 -1.60
CA LYS A 283 19.54 9.56 -2.11
C LYS A 283 18.56 9.73 -3.27
N LEU A 284 18.07 10.95 -3.45
CA LEU A 284 17.27 11.35 -4.61
C LEU A 284 18.03 11.00 -5.90
N LYS A 285 17.46 10.12 -6.73
CA LYS A 285 18.04 9.73 -8.01
C LYS A 285 17.74 10.81 -9.07
N HIS A 286 18.64 10.95 -10.04
CA HIS A 286 18.40 11.79 -11.21
C HIS A 286 17.99 10.91 -12.40
N PHE A 287 16.96 11.34 -13.12
CA PHE A 287 16.44 10.62 -14.29
C PHE A 287 16.55 11.49 -15.53
N ARG A 288 17.22 10.99 -16.57
CA ARG A 288 17.35 11.71 -17.84
C ARG A 288 15.96 11.99 -18.42
N GLY A 289 15.68 13.26 -18.72
CA GLY A 289 14.42 13.69 -19.34
C GLY A 289 13.28 13.95 -18.36
N ILE A 290 13.53 13.81 -17.05
CA ILE A 290 12.60 14.20 -16.00
C ILE A 290 13.06 15.52 -15.40
N ALA A 291 12.11 16.43 -15.16
CA ALA A 291 12.40 17.75 -14.61
C ALA A 291 12.87 17.63 -13.13
N PRO A 292 13.82 18.47 -12.66
CA PRO A 292 14.34 18.39 -11.29
C PRO A 292 13.27 18.43 -10.20
N GLU A 293 12.20 19.19 -10.39
CA GLU A 293 11.05 19.33 -9.49
C GLU A 293 10.24 18.04 -9.31
N ASP A 294 10.34 17.10 -10.25
CA ASP A 294 9.50 15.90 -10.34
C ASP A 294 10.26 14.61 -10.03
N LEU A 295 11.57 14.69 -9.78
CA LEU A 295 12.43 13.52 -9.54
C LEU A 295 11.94 12.63 -8.38
N HIS A 296 11.40 13.24 -7.32
CA HIS A 296 10.83 12.53 -6.18
C HIS A 296 9.54 11.78 -6.48
N ASN A 297 8.90 12.01 -7.62
CA ASN A 297 7.69 11.29 -8.01
C ASN A 297 8.00 10.04 -8.83
N ILE A 298 9.21 9.89 -9.39
CA ILE A 298 9.57 8.73 -10.22
C ILE A 298 9.89 7.51 -9.37
N GLN A 299 9.18 6.40 -9.57
CA GLN A 299 9.38 5.15 -8.82
C GLN A 299 10.83 4.68 -8.91
N THR A 300 11.33 4.18 -7.80
CA THR A 300 12.67 3.61 -7.68
C THR A 300 12.60 2.18 -7.21
N HIS A 301 13.61 1.39 -7.55
CA HIS A 301 13.84 0.06 -7.06
C HIS A 301 15.20 0.01 -6.33
N ILE A 302 15.24 -0.81 -5.29
CA ILE A 302 16.41 -1.13 -4.47
C ILE A 302 16.39 -2.64 -4.21
N ASN A 303 17.36 -3.17 -3.45
CA ASN A 303 17.34 -4.58 -3.03
C ASN A 303 16.30 -4.83 -1.92
N SER A 304 15.02 -4.60 -2.23
CA SER A 304 13.91 -4.59 -1.28
C SER A 304 13.63 -5.98 -0.70
N LEU A 305 13.91 -7.05 -1.44
CA LEU A 305 13.71 -8.43 -0.97
C LEU A 305 14.66 -8.80 0.18
N ASP A 306 15.94 -8.42 0.12
CA ASP A 306 16.89 -8.64 1.23
C ASP A 306 16.51 -7.81 2.47
N LEU A 307 16.08 -6.57 2.26
CA LEU A 307 15.56 -5.71 3.33
C LEU A 307 14.31 -6.31 3.98
N LEU A 308 13.43 -6.90 3.18
CA LEU A 308 12.21 -7.53 3.67
C LEU A 308 12.52 -8.79 4.49
N ASP A 309 13.43 -9.65 4.02
CA ASP A 309 13.88 -10.83 4.77
C ASP A 309 14.47 -10.41 6.14
N LYS A 310 15.25 -9.32 6.19
CA LYS A 310 15.75 -8.73 7.44
C LYS A 310 14.63 -8.19 8.35
N ALA A 311 13.65 -7.49 7.77
CA ALA A 311 12.51 -6.97 8.52
C ALA A 311 11.68 -8.11 9.13
N GLN A 312 11.39 -9.16 8.36
CA GLN A 312 10.65 -10.34 8.81
C GLN A 312 11.39 -11.12 9.90
N ALA A 313 12.72 -11.24 9.79
CA ALA A 313 13.53 -11.83 10.86
C ALA A 313 13.43 -11.04 12.18
N LYS A 314 13.47 -9.70 12.11
CA LYS A 314 13.28 -8.84 13.30
C LYS A 314 11.86 -8.95 13.85
N GLN A 315 10.86 -9.04 12.99
CA GLN A 315 9.47 -9.21 13.40
C GLN A 315 9.26 -10.52 14.18
N ALA A 316 9.89 -11.61 13.74
CA ALA A 316 9.86 -12.89 14.46
C ALA A 316 10.49 -12.79 15.86
N ILE A 317 11.66 -12.13 15.96
CA ILE A 317 12.34 -11.89 17.25
C ILE A 317 11.47 -11.07 18.21
N LEU A 318 10.87 -9.98 17.73
CA LEU A 318 9.98 -9.14 18.54
C LEU A 318 8.73 -9.90 19.00
N ALA A 319 8.18 -10.75 18.14
CA ALA A 319 7.04 -11.60 18.50
C ALA A 319 7.40 -12.62 19.60
N GLU A 320 8.60 -13.19 19.58
CA GLU A 320 9.09 -14.10 20.63
C GLU A 320 9.34 -13.37 21.97
N GLN A 321 9.89 -12.17 21.94
CA GLN A 321 10.13 -11.35 23.15
C GLN A 321 8.81 -10.95 23.83
N ASN A 322 7.79 -10.63 23.04
CA ASN A 322 6.45 -10.32 23.55
C ASN A 322 5.76 -11.55 24.17
N ARG A 323 6.05 -12.77 23.69
CA ARG A 323 5.55 -14.02 24.30
C ARG A 323 6.28 -14.39 25.59
N THR A 324 7.53 -14.01 25.72
CA THR A 324 8.41 -14.40 26.85
C THR A 324 8.43 -13.38 27.99
N SER A 325 7.87 -12.18 27.81
CA SER A 325 7.66 -11.20 28.89
C SER A 325 6.38 -11.52 29.67
N PRO A 326 6.45 -12.07 30.91
CA PRO A 326 5.26 -12.24 31.73
C PRO A 326 4.84 -10.87 32.26
N PHE A 327 3.54 -10.56 32.22
CA PHE A 327 2.98 -9.55 33.11
C PHE A 327 3.42 -9.88 34.55
N PRO A 328 4.01 -8.94 35.31
CA PRO A 328 4.18 -9.17 36.72
C PRO A 328 2.78 -9.13 37.34
N THR A 329 2.13 -10.30 37.49
CA THR A 329 1.07 -10.50 38.48
C THR A 329 1.70 -10.51 39.88
N GLY A 330 2.31 -9.38 40.24
CA GLY A 330 2.66 -9.04 41.61
C GLY A 330 1.43 -8.40 42.23
N VAL A 331 0.54 -9.23 42.78
CA VAL A 331 -0.43 -8.75 43.76
C VAL A 331 0.40 -8.19 44.93
N LEU A 332 0.54 -6.86 44.99
CA LEU A 332 0.98 -6.15 46.18
C LEU A 332 -0.14 -6.29 47.23
N THR A 333 -0.20 -7.43 47.91
CA THR A 333 -0.93 -7.55 49.17
C THR A 333 -0.25 -6.62 50.18
N PRO A 334 -0.94 -5.62 50.76
CA PRO A 334 -0.40 -4.84 51.86
C PRO A 334 -0.21 -5.75 53.07
N PRO A 335 0.81 -5.51 53.93
CA PRO A 335 1.00 -6.32 55.13
C PRO A 335 -0.19 -6.14 56.09
N GLN A 336 -0.72 -7.24 56.60
CA GLN A 336 -1.76 -7.23 57.62
C GLN A 336 -1.21 -6.66 58.94
N SER A 337 -1.76 -5.52 59.34
CA SER A 337 -1.62 -4.97 60.69
C SER A 337 -2.41 -5.83 61.68
N SER A 338 -1.71 -6.71 62.41
CA SER A 338 -2.02 -7.05 63.81
C SER A 338 -1.16 -8.21 64.30
N LYS A 339 -0.22 -7.92 65.21
CA LYS A 339 -0.01 -8.68 66.47
C LYS A 339 0.99 -7.96 67.37
N LYS A 340 0.46 -7.30 68.39
CA LYS A 340 1.13 -7.11 69.69
C LYS A 340 1.41 -8.50 70.28
N GLN A 341 2.63 -8.72 70.74
CA GLN A 341 3.03 -9.56 71.89
C GLN A 341 4.49 -9.17 72.17
N SER A 342 4.81 -8.31 73.13
CA SER A 342 4.96 -8.57 74.58
C SER A 342 5.82 -9.80 74.89
N SER A 343 7.15 -9.61 74.94
CA SER A 343 8.04 -9.95 76.07
C SER A 343 9.43 -9.40 75.80
#